data_AF-A0A2M7YGF0-F1
#
_entry.id   AF-A0A2M7YGF0-F1
#
_cell.length_a   1.000
_cell.length_b   1.000
_cell.length_c   1.000
_cell.angle_alpha   90.00
_cell.angle_beta   90.00
_cell.angle_gamma   90.00
#
_symmetry.space_group_name_H-M   'P 1'
#
loop_
_entity.id
_entity.type
_entity.pdbx_description
1 polymer ?
#
loop_
_entity_poly.entity_id
_entity_poly.type
_entity_poly.pdbx_seq_one_letter_code
_entity_poly.pdbx_strand_id
1 'polypeptide(L)'
;MKFFKIKIFSTIIILLIGISYLQKSIDRQKKLEDLEANLLLMPGEIAGNFILAGFRGIGADLLWLQVHQCWHSGQHYRMLPLFHSITFLQPQFITPWTVGGWHMAYNIYVLMKTEEEKNQWLQNGLNFLKEGIKYNPNRYDLYFELGWTYYHKAKDYENAIKYFEGAIKFPHPDYVDNCLAHAYAKNSEIKKSIKQWEYVRDRSPGFNNVAVRILHNLKTYGTVNAPE
;
A
#
# COMPACT_ATOMS: atom_id res chain seq x y z
N MET A 1 -38.19 7.31 -53.22
CA MET A 1 -37.18 7.76 -52.23
C MET A 1 -37.75 8.17 -50.86
N LYS A 2 -38.87 8.90 -50.77
CA LYS A 2 -39.50 9.30 -49.48
C LYS A 2 -39.93 8.11 -48.60
N PHE A 3 -40.55 7.08 -49.19
CA PHE A 3 -41.00 5.89 -48.46
C PHE A 3 -39.88 5.08 -47.80
N PHE A 4 -38.68 5.06 -48.38
CA PHE A 4 -37.53 4.35 -47.84
C PHE A 4 -36.95 5.04 -46.60
N LYS A 5 -36.88 6.38 -46.62
CA LYS A 5 -36.46 7.19 -45.47
C LYS A 5 -37.44 7.08 -44.29
N ILE A 6 -38.75 7.00 -44.58
CA ILE A 6 -39.79 6.82 -43.56
C ILE A 6 -39.64 5.44 -42.88
N LYS A 7 -39.39 4.37 -43.64
CA LYS A 7 -39.16 3.03 -43.09
C LYS A 7 -37.93 2.99 -42.16
N ILE A 8 -36.80 3.55 -42.58
CA ILE A 8 -35.58 3.62 -41.76
C ILE A 8 -35.85 4.39 -40.45
N PHE A 9 -36.53 5.54 -40.53
CA PHE A 9 -36.84 6.35 -39.36
C PHE A 9 -37.76 5.60 -38.38
N SER A 10 -38.78 4.91 -38.88
CA SER A 10 -39.65 4.07 -38.04
C SER A 10 -38.89 2.89 -37.41
N THR A 11 -37.95 2.27 -38.12
CA THR A 11 -37.12 1.18 -37.57
C THR A 11 -36.18 1.69 -36.47
N ILE A 12 -35.59 2.88 -36.62
CA ILE A 12 -34.75 3.51 -35.60
C ILE A 12 -35.57 3.83 -34.35
N ILE A 13 -36.78 4.37 -34.50
CA ILE A 13 -37.67 4.65 -33.37
C ILE A 13 -38.04 3.36 -32.63
N ILE A 14 -38.38 2.29 -33.36
CA ILE A 14 -38.70 0.98 -32.77
C ILE A 14 -37.48 0.41 -32.03
N LEU A 15 -36.28 0.54 -32.59
CA LEU A 15 -35.03 0.15 -31.93
C LEU A 15 -34.77 0.97 -30.67
N LEU A 16 -34.95 2.29 -30.71
CA LEU A 16 -34.76 3.16 -29.54
C LEU A 16 -35.77 2.87 -28.43
N ILE A 17 -37.02 2.56 -28.77
CA ILE A 17 -38.03 2.14 -27.81
C ILE A 17 -37.66 0.77 -27.22
N GLY A 18 -37.25 -0.20 -28.05
CA GLY A 18 -36.76 -1.51 -27.59
C GLY A 18 -35.57 -1.38 -26.65
N ILE A 19 -34.60 -0.51 -26.98
CA ILE A 19 -33.45 -0.19 -26.13
C ILE A 19 -33.92 0.48 -24.82
N SER A 20 -34.90 1.38 -24.84
CA SER A 20 -35.39 2.03 -23.62
C SER A 20 -36.07 1.06 -22.64
N TYR A 21 -36.75 0.03 -23.16
CA TYR A 21 -37.36 -1.02 -22.35
C TYR A 21 -36.31 -1.99 -21.80
N LEU A 22 -35.33 -2.38 -22.62
CA LEU A 22 -34.16 -3.14 -22.17
C LEU A 22 -33.37 -2.37 -21.12
N GLN A 23 -33.17 -1.06 -21.30
CA GLN A 23 -32.44 -0.20 -20.38
C GLN A 23 -33.16 -0.07 -19.04
N LYS A 24 -34.50 0.09 -19.03
CA LYS A 24 -35.27 0.04 -17.78
C LYS A 24 -35.22 -1.34 -17.10
N SER A 25 -35.19 -2.43 -17.86
CA SER A 25 -35.05 -3.78 -17.30
C SER A 25 -33.66 -3.98 -16.70
N ILE A 26 -32.61 -3.53 -17.38
CA ILE A 26 -31.22 -3.55 -16.92
C ILE A 26 -31.04 -2.63 -15.70
N ASP A 27 -31.61 -1.43 -15.70
CA ASP A 27 -31.53 -0.49 -14.58
C ASP A 27 -32.30 -1.01 -13.36
N ARG A 28 -33.38 -1.78 -13.57
CA ARG A 28 -34.14 -2.45 -12.50
C ARG A 28 -33.40 -3.68 -11.94
N GLN A 29 -32.71 -4.44 -12.78
CA GLN A 29 -31.79 -5.51 -12.35
C GLN A 29 -30.60 -4.93 -11.59
N LYS A 30 -29.98 -3.85 -12.10
CA LYS A 30 -28.92 -3.10 -11.42
C LYS A 30 -29.36 -2.58 -10.05
N LYS A 31 -30.58 -2.05 -9.90
CA LYS A 31 -31.11 -1.55 -8.61
C LYS A 31 -31.39 -2.64 -7.57
N LEU A 32 -31.51 -3.90 -7.99
CA LEU A 32 -31.69 -5.08 -7.13
C LEU A 32 -30.36 -5.82 -6.88
N GLU A 33 -29.37 -5.66 -7.77
CA GLU A 33 -27.97 -6.07 -7.57
C GLU A 33 -27.14 -5.03 -6.79
N ASP A 34 -27.65 -3.80 -6.65
CA ASP A 34 -26.99 -2.59 -6.11
C ASP A 34 -26.72 -2.59 -4.60
N LEU A 35 -27.00 -3.70 -3.89
CA LEU A 35 -26.81 -3.76 -2.44
C LEU A 35 -25.75 -4.76 -1.97
N GLU A 36 -25.33 -5.77 -2.76
CA GLU A 36 -24.38 -6.78 -2.27
C GLU A 36 -23.35 -7.38 -3.25
N ALA A 37 -23.37 -7.17 -4.59
CA ALA A 37 -22.60 -8.06 -5.50
C ALA A 37 -21.40 -7.49 -6.31
N ASN A 38 -21.48 -6.38 -7.05
CA ASN A 38 -20.52 -6.20 -8.19
C ASN A 38 -19.54 -5.03 -8.11
N LEU A 39 -19.24 -4.56 -6.91
CA LEU A 39 -18.05 -3.76 -6.63
C LEU A 39 -16.94 -4.58 -5.94
N LEU A 40 -17.25 -5.79 -5.47
CA LEU A 40 -16.49 -6.44 -4.39
C LEU A 40 -15.46 -7.49 -4.83
N LEU A 41 -15.40 -7.84 -6.11
CA LEU A 41 -14.37 -8.69 -6.69
C LEU A 41 -14.27 -8.28 -8.15
N MET A 42 -13.29 -7.50 -8.60
CA MET A 42 -13.11 -7.38 -10.05
C MET A 42 -12.69 -8.76 -10.56
N PRO A 43 -13.53 -9.47 -11.34
CA PRO A 43 -13.07 -10.67 -12.02
C PRO A 43 -12.00 -10.23 -13.02
N GLY A 44 -11.05 -11.10 -13.36
CA GLY A 44 -9.98 -10.80 -14.32
C GLY A 44 -10.47 -10.21 -15.65
N GLU A 45 -11.74 -10.42 -15.99
CA GLU A 45 -12.43 -9.85 -17.15
C GLU A 45 -12.64 -8.33 -17.07
N ILE A 46 -13.01 -7.76 -15.91
CA ILE A 46 -13.23 -6.31 -15.79
C ILE A 46 -11.89 -5.57 -15.75
N ALA A 47 -10.92 -6.08 -14.99
CA ALA A 47 -9.54 -5.59 -15.02
C ALA A 47 -8.96 -5.72 -16.44
N GLY A 48 -9.20 -6.85 -17.11
CA GLY A 48 -8.87 -7.07 -18.51
C GLY A 48 -9.49 -6.03 -19.44
N ASN A 49 -10.77 -5.70 -19.27
CA ASN A 49 -11.46 -4.69 -20.06
C ASN A 49 -10.90 -3.28 -19.83
N PHE A 50 -10.56 -2.90 -18.59
CA PHE A 50 -9.89 -1.63 -18.31
C PHE A 50 -8.49 -1.56 -18.91
N ILE A 51 -7.74 -2.67 -18.89
CA ILE A 51 -6.42 -2.78 -19.53
C ILE A 51 -6.55 -2.64 -21.05
N LEU A 52 -7.44 -3.42 -21.67
CA LEU A 52 -7.63 -3.45 -23.13
C LEU A 52 -8.19 -2.13 -23.67
N ALA A 53 -9.04 -1.44 -22.90
CA ALA A 53 -9.60 -0.15 -23.28
C ALA A 53 -8.71 1.06 -22.90
N GLY A 54 -7.55 0.85 -22.24
CA GLY A 54 -6.60 1.91 -21.89
C GLY A 54 -6.96 2.73 -20.63
N PHE A 55 -7.97 2.32 -19.86
CA PHE A 55 -8.50 3.05 -18.69
C PHE A 55 -7.98 2.54 -17.33
N ARG A 56 -6.85 1.82 -17.31
CA ARG A 56 -6.23 1.25 -16.10
C ARG A 56 -6.09 2.22 -14.91
N GLY A 57 -5.83 3.51 -15.16
CA GLY A 57 -5.72 4.51 -14.08
C GLY A 57 -7.03 4.79 -13.37
N ILE A 58 -8.11 5.00 -14.12
CA ILE A 58 -9.44 5.22 -13.53
C ILE A 58 -9.89 3.97 -12.77
N GLY A 59 -9.61 2.78 -13.31
CA GLY A 59 -9.88 1.51 -12.61
C GLY A 59 -9.16 1.42 -11.25
N ALA A 60 -7.88 1.80 -11.21
CA ALA A 60 -7.09 1.86 -9.98
C ALA A 60 -7.65 2.89 -8.98
N ASP A 61 -8.04 4.08 -9.44
CA ASP A 61 -8.60 5.13 -8.57
C ASP A 61 -9.95 4.71 -7.96
N LEU A 62 -10.84 4.10 -8.76
CA LEU A 62 -12.14 3.60 -8.27
C LEU A 62 -11.97 2.48 -7.24
N LEU A 63 -11.02 1.57 -7.45
CA LEU A 63 -10.66 0.56 -6.47
C LEU A 63 -10.07 1.18 -5.20
N TRP A 64 -9.25 2.22 -5.34
CA TRP A 64 -8.68 2.91 -4.19
C TRP A 64 -9.76 3.55 -3.31
N LEU A 65 -10.80 4.14 -3.91
CA LEU A 65 -11.95 4.65 -3.16
C LEU A 65 -12.68 3.54 -2.37
N GLN A 66 -12.76 2.33 -2.93
CA GLN A 66 -13.34 1.19 -2.23
C GLN A 66 -12.47 0.69 -1.09
N VAL A 67 -11.14 0.75 -1.23
CA VAL A 67 -10.20 0.47 -0.13
C VAL A 67 -10.49 1.42 1.04
N HIS A 68 -10.64 2.72 0.78
CA HIS A 68 -11.00 3.71 1.81
C HIS A 68 -12.33 3.37 2.49
N GLN A 69 -13.35 2.99 1.72
CA GLN A 69 -14.64 2.58 2.28
C GLN A 69 -14.54 1.31 3.15
N CYS A 70 -13.79 0.30 2.68
CA CYS A 70 -13.53 -0.94 3.42
C CYS A 70 -12.75 -0.66 4.72
N TRP A 71 -11.80 0.27 4.69
CA TRP A 71 -11.10 0.70 5.91
C TRP A 71 -12.08 1.31 6.91
N HIS A 72 -12.84 2.34 6.53
CA HIS A 72 -13.76 3.02 7.45
C HIS A 72 -14.86 2.12 8.02
N SER A 73 -15.20 1.03 7.32
CA SER A 73 -16.16 0.02 7.76
C SER A 73 -15.55 -1.14 8.56
N GLY A 74 -14.23 -1.14 8.81
CA GLY A 74 -13.53 -2.21 9.53
C GLY A 74 -13.37 -3.52 8.75
N GLN A 75 -13.67 -3.50 7.44
CA GLN A 75 -13.66 -4.68 6.57
C GLN A 75 -12.25 -4.97 6.04
N HIS A 76 -11.31 -5.26 6.95
CA HIS A 76 -9.89 -5.35 6.62
C HIS A 76 -9.53 -6.39 5.55
N TYR A 77 -10.21 -7.54 5.55
CA TYR A 77 -9.97 -8.60 4.57
C TYR A 77 -10.43 -8.24 3.15
N ARG A 78 -11.52 -7.46 3.03
CA ARG A 78 -12.06 -7.06 1.73
C ARG A 78 -11.12 -6.14 0.96
N MET A 79 -10.18 -5.49 1.64
CA MET A 79 -9.16 -4.66 1.01
C MET A 79 -8.10 -5.47 0.26
N LEU A 80 -7.85 -6.72 0.63
CA LEU A 80 -6.78 -7.54 0.04
C LEU A 80 -6.91 -7.73 -1.48
N PRO A 81 -8.05 -8.23 -2.01
CA PRO A 81 -8.21 -8.35 -3.46
C PRO A 81 -8.17 -6.99 -4.17
N LEU A 82 -8.58 -5.91 -3.50
CA LEU A 82 -8.50 -4.56 -4.05
C LEU A 82 -7.05 -4.11 -4.20
N PHE A 83 -6.21 -4.29 -3.18
CA PHE A 83 -4.78 -3.97 -3.27
C PHE A 83 -4.11 -4.73 -4.42
N HIS A 84 -4.32 -6.05 -4.52
CA HIS A 84 -3.79 -6.85 -5.62
C HIS A 84 -4.28 -6.38 -7.00
N SER A 85 -5.55 -5.99 -7.10
CA SER A 85 -6.12 -5.49 -8.36
C SER A 85 -5.52 -4.13 -8.75
N ILE A 86 -5.34 -3.22 -7.79
CA ILE A 86 -4.73 -1.92 -8.03
C ILE A 86 -3.27 -2.09 -8.45
N THR A 87 -2.51 -2.92 -7.74
CA THR A 87 -1.10 -3.14 -8.06
C THR A 87 -0.90 -3.89 -9.39
N PHE A 88 -1.86 -4.72 -9.79
CA PHE A 88 -1.89 -5.30 -11.12
C PHE A 88 -2.14 -4.25 -12.22
N LEU A 89 -3.10 -3.33 -12.01
CA LEU A 89 -3.42 -2.27 -12.97
C LEU A 89 -2.33 -1.19 -13.07
N GLN A 90 -1.72 -0.85 -11.93
CA GLN A 90 -0.69 0.18 -11.79
C GLN A 90 0.42 -0.27 -10.83
N PRO A 91 1.35 -1.13 -11.27
CA PRO A 91 2.41 -1.67 -10.41
C PRO A 91 3.39 -0.60 -9.87
N GLN A 92 3.51 0.53 -10.58
CA GLN A 92 4.34 1.66 -10.17
C GLN A 92 3.64 2.57 -9.13
N PHE A 93 2.36 2.32 -8.82
CA PHE A 93 1.67 3.05 -7.78
C PHE A 93 2.06 2.46 -6.42
N ILE A 94 2.83 3.22 -5.64
CA ILE A 94 3.48 2.72 -4.42
C ILE A 94 2.52 2.58 -3.25
N THR A 95 1.56 3.50 -3.13
CA THR A 95 0.68 3.59 -1.95
C THR A 95 -0.10 2.30 -1.67
N PRO A 96 -0.67 1.58 -2.66
CA PRO A 96 -1.32 0.29 -2.42
C PRO A 96 -0.36 -0.77 -1.89
N TRP A 97 0.90 -0.78 -2.33
CA TRP A 97 1.91 -1.70 -1.82
C TRP A 97 2.23 -1.42 -0.34
N THR A 98 2.50 -0.16 -0.01
CA THR A 98 2.86 0.24 1.37
C THR A 98 1.69 0.06 2.33
N VAL A 99 0.50 0.57 1.96
CA VAL A 99 -0.72 0.48 2.78
C VAL A 99 -1.19 -0.97 2.89
N GLY A 100 -1.18 -1.75 1.80
CA GLY A 100 -1.56 -3.15 1.82
C GLY A 100 -0.64 -4.00 2.71
N GLY A 101 0.68 -3.80 2.59
CA GLY A 101 1.66 -4.47 3.44
C GLY A 101 1.48 -4.14 4.92
N TRP A 102 1.24 -2.86 5.23
CA TRP A 102 0.94 -2.41 6.59
C TRP A 102 -0.36 -3.01 7.13
N HIS A 103 -1.45 -3.02 6.35
CA HIS A 103 -2.71 -3.62 6.78
C HIS A 103 -2.56 -5.11 7.10
N MET A 104 -1.82 -5.86 6.30
CA MET A 104 -1.54 -7.28 6.58
C MET A 104 -0.73 -7.45 7.87
N ALA A 105 0.40 -6.73 8.00
CA ALA A 105 1.34 -6.92 9.11
C ALA A 105 0.90 -6.29 10.45
N TYR A 106 -0.09 -5.39 10.45
CA TYR A 106 -0.54 -4.69 11.66
C TYR A 106 -2.03 -4.92 11.94
N ASN A 107 -2.90 -4.60 10.99
CA ASN A 107 -4.35 -4.59 11.23
C ASN A 107 -4.95 -5.99 11.17
N ILE A 108 -4.64 -6.77 10.14
CA ILE A 108 -5.10 -8.15 10.09
C ILE A 108 -4.36 -8.98 11.15
N TYR A 109 -3.05 -8.75 11.32
CA TYR A 109 -2.26 -9.35 12.40
C TYR A 109 -2.95 -9.26 13.77
N VAL A 110 -3.43 -8.09 14.19
CA VAL A 110 -4.02 -7.93 15.53
C VAL A 110 -5.38 -8.62 15.69
N LEU A 111 -6.08 -8.90 14.58
CA LEU A 111 -7.35 -9.64 14.59
C LEU A 111 -7.14 -11.15 14.77
N MET A 112 -5.91 -11.63 14.62
CA MET A 112 -5.63 -13.07 14.63
C MET A 112 -5.57 -13.59 16.06
N LYS A 113 -6.08 -14.80 16.27
CA LYS A 113 -6.14 -15.40 17.61
C LYS A 113 -4.86 -16.15 17.93
N THR A 114 -4.32 -16.88 16.96
CA THR A 114 -3.13 -17.72 17.17
C THR A 114 -1.85 -16.99 16.77
N GLU A 115 -0.74 -17.36 17.40
CA GLU A 115 0.57 -16.81 17.04
C GLU A 115 1.02 -17.27 15.64
N GLU A 116 0.57 -18.44 15.21
CA GLU A 116 0.81 -18.96 13.86
C GLU A 116 0.14 -18.10 12.79
N GLU A 117 -1.15 -17.80 12.94
CA GLU A 117 -1.89 -16.90 12.04
C GLU A 117 -1.28 -15.50 12.02
N LYS A 118 -0.91 -14.97 13.19
CA LYS A 118 -0.21 -13.69 13.33
C LYS A 118 1.07 -13.68 12.50
N ASN A 119 1.92 -14.68 12.69
CA ASN A 119 3.17 -14.80 11.94
C ASN A 119 2.93 -14.95 10.44
N GLN A 120 1.91 -15.71 10.02
CA GLN A 120 1.54 -15.82 8.61
C GLN A 120 1.17 -14.46 8.01
N TRP A 121 0.34 -13.66 8.69
CA TRP A 121 -0.03 -12.32 8.19
C TRP A 121 1.11 -11.32 8.20
N LEU A 122 2.02 -11.40 9.19
CA LEU A 122 3.27 -10.65 9.17
C LEU A 122 4.10 -11.01 7.94
N GLN A 123 4.28 -12.30 7.64
CA GLN A 123 5.01 -12.74 6.45
C GLN A 123 4.32 -12.33 5.15
N ASN A 124 2.99 -12.38 5.09
CA ASN A 124 2.23 -11.90 3.93
C ASN A 124 2.50 -10.41 3.67
N GLY A 125 2.45 -9.56 4.70
CA GLY A 125 2.76 -8.13 4.56
C GLY A 125 4.20 -7.87 4.11
N LEU A 126 5.18 -8.57 4.72
CA LEU A 126 6.59 -8.48 4.33
C LEU A 126 6.82 -8.92 2.87
N ASN A 127 6.16 -9.99 2.42
CA ASN A 127 6.29 -10.49 1.05
C ASN A 127 5.62 -9.56 0.04
N PHE A 128 4.47 -8.97 0.39
CA PHE A 128 3.78 -8.00 -0.45
C PHE A 128 4.63 -6.73 -0.68
N LEU A 129 5.29 -6.23 0.38
CA LEU A 129 6.23 -5.12 0.26
C LEU A 129 7.46 -5.47 -0.60
N LYS A 130 8.03 -6.67 -0.43
CA LYS A 130 9.13 -7.15 -1.29
C LYS A 130 8.72 -7.23 -2.76
N GLU A 131 7.49 -7.62 -3.05
CA GLU A 131 6.96 -7.61 -4.40
C GLU A 131 6.85 -6.18 -4.94
N GLY A 132 6.34 -5.24 -4.15
CA GLY A 132 6.31 -3.82 -4.50
C GLY A 132 7.70 -3.27 -4.88
N ILE A 133 8.75 -3.65 -4.15
CA ILE A 133 10.15 -3.27 -4.46
C ILE A 133 10.58 -3.78 -5.85
N LYS A 134 10.16 -4.98 -6.28
CA LYS A 134 10.50 -5.51 -7.62
C LYS A 134 9.98 -4.61 -8.74
N TYR A 135 8.80 -4.02 -8.54
CA TYR A 135 8.21 -3.09 -9.51
C TYR A 135 8.76 -1.66 -9.35
N ASN A 136 9.16 -1.26 -8.14
CA ASN A 136 9.58 0.08 -7.77
C ASN A 136 10.98 0.11 -7.11
N PRO A 137 12.05 -0.34 -7.81
CA PRO A 137 13.36 -0.58 -7.18
C PRO A 137 14.12 0.70 -6.79
N ASN A 138 13.64 1.87 -7.20
CA ASN A 138 14.31 3.16 -7.02
C ASN A 138 13.58 4.11 -6.05
N ARG A 139 12.70 3.56 -5.20
CA ARG A 139 11.81 4.33 -4.33
C ARG A 139 12.10 4.03 -2.88
N TYR A 140 12.58 5.03 -2.13
CA TYR A 140 12.91 4.86 -0.72
C TYR A 140 11.72 4.35 0.10
N ASP A 141 10.50 4.76 -0.27
CA ASP A 141 9.25 4.52 0.47
C ASP A 141 9.08 3.03 0.82
N LEU A 142 9.24 2.14 -0.18
CA LEU A 142 9.03 0.71 0.00
C LEU A 142 10.15 0.04 0.80
N TYR A 143 11.38 0.47 0.59
CA TYR A 143 12.51 0.02 1.40
C TYR A 143 12.33 0.45 2.86
N PHE A 144 11.89 1.69 3.09
CA PHE A 144 11.61 2.21 4.42
C PHE A 144 10.47 1.44 5.10
N GLU A 145 9.33 1.25 4.44
CA GLU A 145 8.18 0.53 5.03
C GLU A 145 8.51 -0.92 5.34
N LEU A 146 9.28 -1.58 4.46
CA LEU A 146 9.77 -2.94 4.73
C LEU A 146 10.74 -2.97 5.91
N GLY A 147 11.71 -2.06 5.95
CA GLY A 147 12.64 -1.92 7.07
C GLY A 147 11.95 -1.59 8.39
N TRP A 148 10.94 -0.73 8.36
CA TRP A 148 10.13 -0.36 9.51
C TRP A 148 9.30 -1.54 10.02
N THR A 149 8.69 -2.31 9.12
CA THR A 149 7.94 -3.52 9.50
C THR A 149 8.86 -4.55 10.15
N TYR A 150 10.07 -4.75 9.62
CA TYR A 150 11.09 -5.60 10.24
C TYR A 150 11.51 -5.09 11.62
N TYR A 151 11.82 -3.80 11.75
CA TYR A 151 12.26 -3.17 13.00
C TYR A 151 11.17 -3.22 14.09
N HIS A 152 9.96 -2.81 13.74
CA HIS A 152 8.91 -2.55 14.69
C HIS A 152 8.08 -3.80 15.01
N LYS A 153 7.70 -4.58 13.99
CA LYS A 153 6.85 -5.77 14.18
C LYS A 153 7.62 -7.06 14.25
N ALA A 154 8.51 -7.34 13.29
CA ALA A 154 9.25 -8.61 13.29
C ALA A 154 10.35 -8.66 14.36
N LYS A 155 10.80 -7.50 14.85
CA LYS A 155 11.97 -7.35 15.75
C LYS A 155 13.25 -7.97 15.16
N ASP A 156 13.31 -8.03 13.84
CA ASP A 156 14.46 -8.51 13.08
C ASP A 156 15.27 -7.28 12.64
N TYR A 157 16.23 -6.91 13.49
CA TYR A 157 17.00 -5.69 13.30
C TYR A 157 18.03 -5.80 12.17
N GLU A 158 18.50 -7.01 11.86
CA GLU A 158 19.42 -7.24 10.73
C GLU A 158 18.73 -6.95 9.40
N ASN A 159 17.55 -7.53 9.18
CA ASN A 159 16.77 -7.20 7.98
C ASN A 159 16.31 -5.74 7.99
N ALA A 160 15.94 -5.18 9.14
CA ALA A 160 15.60 -3.76 9.22
C ALA A 160 16.74 -2.86 8.72
N ILE A 161 17.98 -3.09 9.19
CA ILE A 161 19.18 -2.37 8.74
C ILE A 161 19.36 -2.53 7.24
N LYS A 162 19.29 -3.76 6.71
CA LYS A 162 19.45 -4.03 5.28
C LYS A 162 18.49 -3.19 4.43
N TYR A 163 17.22 -3.11 4.81
CA TYR A 163 16.23 -2.36 4.04
C TYR A 163 16.32 -0.84 4.28
N PHE A 164 16.66 -0.37 5.48
CA PHE A 164 16.94 1.04 5.72
C PHE A 164 18.18 1.53 4.96
N GLU A 165 19.26 0.75 4.92
CA GLU A 165 20.42 1.01 4.06
C GLU A 165 20.05 1.04 2.57
N GLY A 166 19.05 0.25 2.17
CA GLY A 166 18.44 0.33 0.84
C GLY A 166 17.69 1.64 0.60
N ALA A 167 16.92 2.10 1.60
CA ALA A 167 16.13 3.33 1.52
C ALA A 167 17.00 4.58 1.37
N ILE A 168 18.09 4.68 2.14
CA ILE A 168 18.95 5.88 2.13
C ILE A 168 19.71 6.11 0.81
N LYS A 169 19.71 5.13 -0.10
CA LYS A 169 20.32 5.25 -1.45
C LYS A 169 19.52 6.15 -2.39
N PHE A 170 18.28 6.47 -2.04
CA PHE A 170 17.38 7.29 -2.84
C PHE A 170 17.03 8.57 -2.08
N PRO A 171 16.57 9.66 -2.74
CA PRO A 171 16.08 10.84 -2.05
C PRO A 171 14.99 10.48 -1.04
N HIS A 172 15.18 10.87 0.22
CA HIS A 172 14.32 10.48 1.33
C HIS A 172 14.24 11.60 2.38
N PRO A 173 13.22 11.58 3.26
CA PRO A 173 13.13 12.49 4.38
C PRO A 173 14.09 12.12 5.51
N ASP A 174 14.57 13.13 6.23
CA ASP A 174 15.53 13.02 7.35
C ASP A 174 15.21 11.94 8.40
N TYR A 175 13.94 11.59 8.62
CA TYR A 175 13.57 10.57 9.60
C TYR A 175 14.08 9.16 9.25
N VAL A 176 14.35 8.88 7.97
CA VAL A 176 14.83 7.56 7.53
C VAL A 176 16.22 7.27 8.10
N ASP A 177 17.11 8.26 8.12
CA ASP A 177 18.44 8.14 8.73
C ASP A 177 18.35 7.89 10.25
N ASN A 178 17.39 8.52 10.93
CA ASN A 178 17.14 8.29 12.36
C ASN A 178 16.73 6.84 12.64
N CYS A 179 15.83 6.31 11.81
CA CYS A 179 15.38 4.92 11.92
C CYS A 179 16.54 3.94 11.71
N LEU A 180 17.43 4.21 10.75
CA LEU A 180 18.64 3.41 10.54
C LEU A 180 19.58 3.48 11.77
N ALA A 181 19.79 4.67 12.33
CA ALA A 181 20.63 4.86 13.51
C ALA A 181 20.10 4.09 14.73
N HIS A 182 18.77 4.10 14.92
CA HIS A 182 18.10 3.29 15.95
C HIS A 182 18.22 1.79 15.67
N ALA A 183 18.08 1.36 14.42
CA ALA A 183 18.22 -0.04 14.03
C ALA A 183 19.63 -0.57 14.34
N TYR A 184 20.69 0.19 14.02
CA TYR A 184 22.05 -0.16 14.43
C TYR A 184 22.21 -0.32 15.94
N ALA A 185 21.64 0.59 16.74
CA ALA A 185 21.72 0.47 18.19
C ALA A 185 20.99 -0.78 18.71
N LYS A 186 19.80 -1.09 18.16
CA LYS A 186 19.04 -2.29 18.53
C LYS A 186 19.72 -3.59 18.10
N ASN A 187 20.51 -3.56 17.04
CA ASN A 187 21.34 -4.67 16.58
C ASN A 187 22.70 -4.74 17.29
N SER A 188 22.92 -3.98 18.37
CA SER A 188 24.19 -3.88 19.10
C SER A 188 25.37 -3.33 18.29
N GLU A 189 25.12 -2.73 17.13
CA GLU A 189 26.12 -2.10 16.27
C GLU A 189 26.37 -0.63 16.70
N ILE A 190 26.74 -0.45 17.97
CA ILE A 190 26.82 0.87 18.63
C ILE A 190 27.72 1.85 17.87
N LYS A 191 28.86 1.41 17.35
CA LYS A 191 29.79 2.26 16.58
C LYS A 191 29.13 2.81 15.30
N LYS A 192 28.37 1.98 14.58
CA LYS A 192 27.63 2.42 13.39
C LYS A 192 26.49 3.35 13.76
N SER A 193 25.79 3.06 14.86
CA SER A 193 24.73 3.93 15.39
C SER A 193 25.27 5.33 15.72
N ILE A 194 26.39 5.44 16.44
CA ILE A 194 27.03 6.72 16.76
C ILE A 194 27.37 7.48 15.48
N LYS A 195 28.01 6.81 14.51
CA LYS A 195 28.38 7.43 13.24
C LYS A 195 27.16 7.96 12.49
N GLN A 196 26.07 7.19 12.46
CA GLN A 196 24.83 7.60 11.81
C GLN A 196 24.16 8.77 12.52
N TRP A 197 24.16 8.80 13.86
CA TRP A 197 23.64 9.94 14.62
C TRP A 197 24.48 11.21 14.47
N GLU A 198 25.80 11.09 14.30
CA GLU A 198 26.67 12.22 13.95
C GLU A 198 26.29 12.78 12.57
N TYR A 199 26.05 11.91 11.58
CA TYR A 199 25.53 12.32 10.27
C TYR A 199 24.19 13.07 10.37
N VAL A 200 23.22 12.52 11.13
CA VAL A 200 21.91 13.17 11.36
C VAL A 200 22.08 14.55 12.00
N ARG A 201 22.90 14.65 13.06
CA ARG A 201 23.15 15.92 13.76
C ARG A 201 23.63 17.01 12.82
N ASP A 202 24.50 16.65 11.87
CA ASP A 202 25.20 17.58 10.99
C ASP A 202 24.39 17.93 9.72
N ARG A 203 23.44 17.07 9.32
CA ARG A 203 22.68 17.20 8.06
C ARG A 203 21.19 17.51 8.24
N SER A 204 20.61 17.22 9.40
CA SER A 204 19.17 17.32 9.66
C SER A 204 18.89 18.23 10.85
N PRO A 205 18.80 19.56 10.65
CA PRO A 205 18.59 20.53 11.74
C PRO A 205 17.37 20.22 12.61
N GLY A 206 16.29 19.69 12.02
CA GLY A 206 15.07 19.31 12.73
C GLY A 206 15.25 18.20 13.77
N PHE A 207 16.32 17.40 13.66
CA PHE A 207 16.63 16.30 14.57
C PHE A 207 17.89 16.53 15.40
N ASN A 208 18.51 17.72 15.32
CA ASN A 208 19.77 18.01 16.01
C ASN A 208 19.70 17.75 17.52
N ASN A 209 18.66 18.28 18.20
CA ASN A 209 18.47 18.10 19.63
C ASN A 209 18.34 16.62 20.03
N VAL A 210 17.63 15.84 19.20
CA VAL A 210 17.44 14.40 19.40
C VAL A 210 18.76 13.66 19.21
N ALA A 211 19.50 13.98 18.15
CA ALA A 211 20.79 13.39 17.83
C ALA A 211 21.82 13.67 18.92
N VAL A 212 21.93 14.91 19.43
CA VAL A 212 22.85 15.27 20.52
C VAL A 212 22.57 14.45 21.77
N ARG A 213 21.29 14.34 22.17
CA ARG A 213 20.90 13.54 23.34
C ARG A 213 21.24 12.06 23.18
N ILE A 214 20.92 11.47 22.03
CA ILE A 214 21.17 10.05 21.78
C ILE A 214 22.68 9.78 21.67
N LEU A 215 23.45 10.67 21.04
CA LEU A 215 24.91 10.57 20.98
C LEU A 215 25.54 10.58 22.36
N HIS A 216 25.09 11.47 23.24
CA HIS A 216 25.54 11.47 24.64
C HIS A 216 25.25 10.11 25.29
N ASN A 217 24.02 9.61 25.20
CA ASN A 217 23.67 8.34 25.83
C ASN A 217 24.46 7.15 25.27
N LEU A 218 24.64 7.07 23.95
CA LEU A 218 25.40 6.00 23.31
C LEU A 218 26.88 6.04 23.70
N LYS A 219 27.48 7.24 23.83
CA LYS A 219 28.89 7.40 24.21
C LYS A 219 29.14 7.14 25.69
N THR A 220 28.18 7.47 26.55
CA THR A 220 28.32 7.34 28.02
C THR A 220 27.87 5.96 28.52
N TYR A 221 26.75 5.45 28.01
CA TYR A 221 26.09 4.25 28.55
C TYR A 221 26.06 3.07 27.56
N GLY A 222 26.42 3.30 26.29
CA GLY A 222 26.32 2.27 25.24
C GLY A 222 24.88 1.98 24.79
N THR A 223 23.90 2.77 25.24
CA THR A 223 22.47 2.57 24.97
C THR A 223 21.80 3.87 24.53
N VAL A 224 20.69 3.77 23.78
CA VAL A 224 19.93 4.95 23.31
C VAL A 224 19.25 5.69 24.48
N ASN A 225 18.77 4.93 25.47
CA ASN A 225 18.15 5.46 26.67
C ASN A 225 19.17 5.50 27.80
N ALA A 226 19.13 6.54 28.63
CA ALA A 226 19.87 6.55 29.89
C ALA A 226 19.28 5.50 30.84
N PRO A 227 20.10 4.78 31.61
CA PRO A 227 19.62 3.92 32.69
C PRO A 227 18.90 4.77 33.76
N GLU A 228 17.83 4.21 34.34
CA GLU A 228 17.09 4.80 35.47
C GLU A 228 17.95 4.86 36.75
#